data_AF-A0A3P3RNZ1-F1
#
_entry.id   AF-A0A3P3RNZ1-F1
#
_cell.length_a   1.000
_cell.length_b   1.000
_cell.length_c   1.000
_cell.angle_alpha   90.00
_cell.angle_beta   90.00
_cell.angle_gamma   90.00
#
_symmetry.space_group_name_H-M   'P 1'
#
loop_
_entity.id
_entity.type
_entity.pdbx_description
1 polymer ?
#
loop_
_entity_poly.entity_id
_entity_poly.type
_entity_poly.pdbx_seq_one_letter_code
_entity_poly.pdbx_strand_id
1 'polypeptide(L)' 'MEEFGHVDILVNNAGYGEMVPIEDTTDEHFEGTMSLNLFAAFRHFREAVQHF' A
#
# COMPACT_ATOMS: atom_id res chain seq x y z
N MET A 1 20.60 2.70 5.60
CA MET A 1 20.38 3.17 6.99
C MET A 1 21.26 4.37 7.36
N GLU A 2 22.05 4.93 6.45
CA GLU A 2 23.18 5.81 6.81
C GLU A 2 22.79 7.23 7.28
N GLU A 3 21.55 7.69 7.09
CA GLU A 3 21.17 9.08 7.42
C GLU A 3 20.23 9.23 8.63
N PHE A 4 19.20 8.38 8.76
CA PHE A 4 18.21 8.50 9.85
C PHE A 4 18.17 7.29 10.80
N GLY A 5 18.71 6.13 10.42
CA GLY A 5 18.90 4.95 11.29
C GLY A 5 17.66 4.22 11.82
N HIS A 6 16.49 4.86 11.84
CA HIS A 6 15.21 4.34 12.35
C HIS A 6 14.03 5.03 11.65
N VAL A 7 12.82 4.48 11.85
CA VAL A 7 11.55 5.02 11.33
C VAL A 7 10.68 5.43 12.52
N ASP A 8 10.48 6.73 12.74
CA ASP A 8 9.56 7.20 13.79
C ASP A 8 8.09 7.13 13.38
N ILE A 9 7.82 7.39 12.10
CA ILE A 9 6.46 7.53 11.55
C ILE A 9 6.44 6.94 10.14
N LEU A 10 5.52 6.00 9.92
CA LEU A 10 5.16 5.53 8.58
C LEU A 10 3.78 6.09 8.20
N VAL A 11 3.72 6.90 7.15
CA VAL A 11 2.47 7.38 6.56
C VAL A 11 2.16 6.59 5.29
N ASN A 12 1.17 5.70 5.36
CA ASN A 12 0.68 5.02 4.16
C ASN A 12 -0.37 5.87 3.45
N ASN A 13 0.08 6.71 2.51
CA ASN A 13 -0.79 7.61 1.74
C ASN A 13 -0.95 7.18 0.26
N ALA A 14 -0.18 6.18 -0.19
CA ALA A 14 -0.24 5.73 -1.57
C ALA A 14 -1.55 4.96 -1.82
N GLY A 15 -2.38 5.50 -2.69
CA GLY A 15 -3.60 4.85 -3.11
C GLY A 15 -4.25 5.58 -4.29
N TYR A 16 -5.04 4.86 -5.06
CA TYR A 16 -5.96 5.44 -6.04
C TYR A 16 -7.31 4.74 -5.94
N GLY A 17 -8.35 5.42 -6.42
CA GLY A 17 -9.68 4.84 -6.55
C GLY A 17 -10.25 5.24 -7.90
N GLU A 18 -10.70 4.25 -8.65
CA GLU A 18 -11.50 4.44 -9.85
C GLU A 18 -12.88 3.83 -9.57
N MET A 19 -13.94 4.52 -9.98
CA MET A 19 -15.29 3.97 -9.85
C MET A 19 -15.66 3.26 -11.15
N VAL A 20 -15.75 1.94 -11.08
CA VAL A 20 -16.17 1.07 -12.16
C VAL A 20 -17.39 0.28 -11.69
N PRO A 21 -18.44 0.09 -12.52
CA PRO A 21 -19.52 -0.84 -12.21
C PRO A 21 -18.97 -2.24 -11.87
N ILE A 22 -19.65 -2.99 -11.02
CA ILE A 22 -19.13 -4.27 -10.53
C ILE A 22 -19.04 -5.29 -11.67
N GLU A 23 -19.98 -5.25 -12.61
CA GLU A 23 -20.01 -6.09 -13.81
C GLU A 23 -18.91 -5.76 -14.83
N ASP A 24 -18.37 -4.54 -14.78
CA ASP A 24 -17.31 -4.07 -15.68
C ASP A 24 -15.92 -4.10 -15.01
N THR A 25 -15.86 -4.48 -13.73
CA THR A 25 -14.60 -4.54 -12.98
C THR A 25 -13.80 -5.76 -13.43
N THR A 26 -12.69 -5.52 -14.11
CA THR A 26 -11.77 -6.59 -14.50
C THR A 26 -10.97 -7.09 -13.30
N ASP A 27 -10.53 -8.34 -13.35
CA ASP A 27 -9.63 -8.91 -12.36
C ASP A 27 -8.36 -8.06 -12.22
N GLU A 28 -7.80 -7.61 -13.34
CA GLU A 28 -6.61 -6.75 -13.38
C GLU A 28 -6.81 -5.42 -12.65
N HIS A 29 -7.99 -4.78 -12.82
CA HIS A 29 -8.32 -3.54 -12.14
C HIS A 29 -8.43 -3.74 -10.62
N PHE A 30 -9.13 -4.80 -10.22
CA PHE A 30 -9.28 -5.16 -8.81
C PHE A 30 -7.95 -5.51 -8.16
N GLU A 31 -7.14 -6.35 -8.82
CA GLU A 31 -5.80 -6.73 -8.38
C GLU A 31 -4.87 -5.52 -8.25
N GLY A 32 -4.92 -4.58 -9.19
CA GLY A 32 -4.16 -3.33 -9.13
C GLY A 32 -4.54 -2.50 -7.91
N THR A 33 -5.85 -2.33 -7.67
CA THR A 33 -6.38 -1.60 -6.52
C THR A 33 -5.98 -2.26 -5.21
N MET A 34 -6.14 -3.58 -5.09
CA MET A 34 -5.74 -4.33 -3.89
C MET A 34 -4.22 -4.32 -3.66
N SER A 35 -3.45 -4.43 -4.74
CA SER A 35 -1.99 -4.40 -4.68
C SER A 35 -1.46 -3.10 -4.08
N LEU A 36 -2.01 -1.96 -4.49
CA LEU A 36 -1.60 -0.65 -3.98
C LEU A 36 -2.25 -0.35 -2.62
N ASN A 37 -3.57 -0.36 -2.54
CA ASN A 37 -4.28 0.22 -1.40
C ASN A 37 -4.25 -0.68 -0.16
N LEU A 38 -4.15 -2.00 -0.33
CA LEU A 38 -4.19 -2.97 0.77
C LEU A 38 -2.84 -3.66 0.97
N PHE A 39 -2.35 -4.36 -0.05
CA PHE A 39 -1.17 -5.20 0.11
C PHE A 39 0.11 -4.38 0.30
N ALA A 40 0.28 -3.26 -0.40
CA ALA A 40 1.42 -2.38 -0.16
C ALA A 40 1.42 -1.85 1.27
N ALA A 41 0.26 -1.42 1.80
CA ALA A 41 0.15 -0.98 3.18
C ALA A 41 0.58 -2.04 4.18
N PHE A 42 0.03 -3.25 4.07
CA PHE A 42 0.42 -4.37 4.93
C PHE A 42 1.92 -4.67 4.86
N ARG A 43 2.50 -4.73 3.65
CA ARG A 43 3.93 -5.00 3.45
C ARG A 43 4.81 -3.93 4.09
N HIS A 44 4.46 -2.64 3.90
CA HIS A 44 5.20 -1.54 4.49
C HIS A 44 5.11 -1.51 6.02
N PHE A 45 3.95 -1.81 6.61
CA PHE A 45 3.85 -1.93 8.07
C PHE A 45 4.74 -3.04 8.60
N ARG A 46 4.68 -4.23 7.99
CA ARG A 46 5.50 -5.37 8.41
C ARG A 46 6.99 -5.06 8.36
N GLU A 47 7.44 -4.36 7.32
CA GLU A 47 8.83 -3.93 7.20
C GLU A 47 9.17 -2.85 8.23
N ALA A 48 8.36 -1.81 8.35
CA ALA A 48 8.64 -0.68 9.24
C ALA A 48 8.78 -1.11 10.70
N VAL A 49 8.01 -2.09 11.17
CA VAL A 49 8.13 -2.68 12.54
C VAL A 49 9.54 -3.21 12.85
N GLN A 50 10.34 -3.55 11.85
CA GLN A 50 11.74 -3.98 12.06
C GLN A 50 12.71 -2.81 12.28
N HIS A 51 12.26 -1.57 12.06
CA HIS A 51 13.08 -0.35 12.08
C HIS A 51 12.50 0.78 12.95
N PHE A 52 11.40 0.54 13.67
CA PHE A 52 10.89 1.45 14.73
C PHE A 52 11.75 1.37 16.00
#